data_AF-A0AAU1W964-F1
#
_entry.id   AF-A0AAU1W964-F1
#
_cell.length_a   1.000
_cell.length_b   1.000
_cell.length_c   1.000
_cell.angle_alpha   90.00
_cell.angle_beta   90.00
_cell.angle_gamma   90.00
#
_symmetry.space_group_name_H-M   'P 1'
#
loop_
_entity.id
_entity.type
_entity.pdbx_description
1 polymer ?
#
loop_
_entity_poly.entity_id
_entity_poly.type
_entity_poly.pdbx_seq_one_letter_code
_entity_poly.pdbx_strand_id
1 'polypeptide(L)'
;MIIGVGIDVAEIERFEASLARTPGMAERLFVERELLLPGGERRGVASLAARFAAKEALAKALGAPAGLRWTDAEVCVEDSGQPRLRVTGTVAARAAEMGVRSWHVSLSHDAGVASAVVIAEG
;
A
#
# COMPACT_ATOMS: atom_id res chain seq x y z
N MET A 1 0.97 9.25 -20.22
CA MET A 1 -0.31 9.91 -19.87
C MET A 1 -0.76 9.32 -18.53
N ILE A 2 -1.56 10.03 -17.73
CA ILE A 2 -2.10 9.45 -16.49
C ILE A 2 -3.16 8.40 -16.87
N ILE A 3 -2.99 7.16 -16.40
CA ILE A 3 -3.93 6.05 -16.61
C ILE A 3 -4.96 5.99 -15.48
N GLY A 4 -4.52 6.24 -14.25
CA GLY A 4 -5.38 6.17 -13.08
C GLY A 4 -4.80 6.89 -11.88
N VAL A 5 -5.68 7.27 -10.97
CA VAL A 5 -5.34 7.87 -9.68
C VAL A 5 -6.19 7.24 -8.59
N GLY A 6 -5.60 7.05 -7.41
CA GLY A 6 -6.31 6.61 -6.22
C GLY A 6 -5.85 7.37 -4.99
N ILE A 7 -6.79 7.59 -4.08
CA ILE A 7 -6.54 8.16 -2.77
C ILE A 7 -7.25 7.31 -1.72
N ASP A 8 -6.61 7.12 -0.58
CA ASP A 8 -7.20 6.47 0.57
C ASP A 8 -6.79 7.15 1.88
N VAL A 9 -7.69 7.11 2.86
CA VAL A 9 -7.48 7.63 4.21
C VAL A 9 -7.97 6.57 5.19
N ALA A 10 -7.06 6.09 6.03
CA ALA A 10 -7.30 5.11 7.07
C ALA A 10 -7.18 5.76 8.45
N GLU A 11 -8.18 5.56 9.30
CA GLU A 11 -8.11 5.91 10.71
C GLU A 11 -7.17 4.94 11.44
N ILE A 12 -6.14 5.46 12.12
CA ILE A 12 -5.05 4.65 12.68
C ILE A 12 -5.55 3.76 13.82
N GLU A 13 -6.34 4.32 14.74
CA GLU A 13 -6.87 3.58 15.91
C GLU A 13 -7.80 2.43 15.46
N ARG A 14 -8.68 2.69 14.49
CA ARG A 14 -9.54 1.66 13.91
C ARG A 14 -8.76 0.56 13.19
N PHE A 15 -7.68 0.93 12.50
CA PHE A 15 -6.79 -0.03 11.86
C PHE A 15 -6.07 -0.89 12.90
N GLU A 16 -5.54 -0.29 13.96
CA GLU A 16 -4.89 -0.99 15.08
C GLU A 16 -5.85 -2.00 15.75
N ALA A 17 -7.06 -1.56 16.09
CA ALA A 17 -8.08 -2.43 16.66
C ALA A 17 -8.43 -3.61 15.74
N SER A 18 -8.40 -3.40 14.42
CA SER A 18 -8.66 -4.46 13.44
C SER A 18 -7.55 -5.50 13.39
N LEU A 19 -6.28 -5.05 13.43
CA LEU A 19 -5.12 -5.94 13.50
C LEU A 19 -5.11 -6.75 14.81
N ALA A 20 -5.39 -6.11 15.94
CA ALA A 20 -5.43 -6.78 17.25
C ALA A 20 -6.55 -7.82 17.34
N ARG A 21 -7.71 -7.53 16.75
CA ARG A 21 -8.89 -8.42 16.79
C ARG A 21 -8.75 -9.65 15.90
N THR A 22 -7.95 -9.60 14.84
CA THR A 22 -7.90 -10.64 13.81
C THR A 22 -6.48 -11.22 13.68
N PRO A 23 -6.18 -12.34 14.36
CA PRO A 23 -4.90 -13.03 14.19
C PRO A 23 -4.62 -13.38 12.73
N GLY A 24 -3.39 -13.15 12.27
CA GLY A 24 -2.99 -13.40 10.88
C GLY A 24 -3.37 -12.29 9.88
N MET A 25 -4.06 -11.23 10.31
CA MET A 25 -4.48 -10.15 9.39
C MET A 25 -3.28 -9.38 8.83
N ALA A 26 -2.25 -9.13 9.65
CA ALA A 26 -1.05 -8.44 9.20
C ALA A 26 -0.35 -9.21 8.07
N GLU A 27 -0.21 -10.53 8.22
CA GLU A 27 0.42 -11.42 7.25
C GLU A 27 -0.41 -11.61 5.96
N ARG A 28 -1.72 -11.37 6.03
CA ARG A 28 -2.59 -11.33 4.85
C ARG A 28 -2.48 -10.03 4.07
N LEU A 29 -2.25 -8.91 4.76
CA LEU A 29 -2.21 -7.57 4.17
C LEU A 29 -0.81 -7.18 3.69
N PHE A 30 0.24 -7.66 4.36
CA PHE A 30 1.61 -7.20 4.17
C PHE A 30 2.53 -8.35 3.83
N VAL A 31 3.53 -8.07 2.99
CA VAL A 31 4.69 -8.96 2.89
C VAL A 31 5.59 -8.75 4.11
N GLU A 32 6.39 -9.76 4.47
CA GLU A 32 7.22 -9.73 5.69
C GLU A 32 8.10 -8.47 5.79
N ARG A 33 8.71 -8.07 4.68
CA ARG A 33 9.55 -6.86 4.58
C ARG A 33 8.81 -5.54 4.86
N GLU A 34 7.48 -5.50 4.72
CA GLU A 34 6.69 -4.32 5.08
C GLU A 34 6.42 -4.26 6.59
N LEU A 35 6.48 -5.40 7.30
CA LEU A 35 6.25 -5.48 8.75
C LEU A 35 7.46 -5.02 9.58
N LEU A 36 8.61 -4.83 8.94
CA LEU A 36 9.87 -4.45 9.58
C LEU A 36 10.34 -3.08 9.10
N LEU A 37 11.01 -2.34 9.98
CA LEU A 37 11.84 -1.18 9.65
C LEU A 37 13.15 -1.66 9.01
N PRO A 38 13.91 -0.77 8.33
CA PRO A 38 15.22 -1.12 7.79
C PRO A 38 16.20 -1.68 8.83
N GLY A 39 16.07 -1.26 10.10
CA GLY A 39 16.86 -1.79 11.23
C GLY A 39 16.44 -3.17 11.74
N GLY A 40 15.37 -3.75 11.20
CA GLY A 40 14.83 -5.05 11.60
C GLY A 40 13.80 -5.00 12.72
N GLU A 41 13.54 -3.84 13.33
CA GLU A 41 12.48 -3.70 14.33
C GLU A 41 11.09 -3.79 13.69
N ARG A 42 10.07 -4.13 14.49
CA ARG A 42 8.68 -4.11 14.02
C ARG A 42 8.26 -2.70 13.65
N ARG A 43 7.64 -2.57 12.48
CA ARG A 43 7.09 -1.31 11.99
C ARG A 43 5.87 -0.91 12.83
N GLY A 44 5.83 0.35 13.24
CA GLY A 44 4.71 0.91 14.02
C GLY A 44 3.39 0.99 13.24
N VAL A 45 2.27 1.02 13.99
CA VAL A 45 0.92 0.89 13.42
C VAL A 45 0.54 2.02 12.47
N ALA A 46 0.92 3.27 12.75
CA ALA A 46 0.68 4.40 11.84
C ALA A 46 1.34 4.20 10.47
N SER A 47 2.56 3.65 10.47
CA SER A 47 3.31 3.37 9.24
C SER A 47 2.74 2.16 8.48
N LEU A 48 2.13 1.20 9.18
CA LEU A 48 1.38 0.10 8.55
C LEU A 48 0.03 0.57 8.00
N ALA A 49 -0.68 1.45 8.71
CA ALA A 49 -1.92 2.06 8.23
C ALA A 49 -1.68 2.87 6.94
N ALA A 50 -0.58 3.61 6.85
CA ALA A 50 -0.20 4.31 5.62
C ALA A 50 0.08 3.35 4.44
N ARG A 51 0.68 2.18 4.70
CA ARG A 51 0.90 1.15 3.68
C ARG A 51 -0.40 0.47 3.26
N PHE A 52 -1.30 0.23 4.20
CA PHE A 52 -2.65 -0.23 3.91
C PHE A 52 -3.38 0.76 2.99
N ALA A 53 -3.38 2.04 3.34
CA ALA A 53 -3.94 3.11 2.51
C ALA A 53 -3.28 3.17 1.11
N ALA A 54 -1.97 2.95 1.02
CA ALA A 54 -1.27 2.92 -0.27
C ALA A 54 -1.75 1.77 -1.17
N LYS A 55 -1.99 0.60 -0.59
CA LYS A 55 -2.49 -0.57 -1.33
C LYS A 55 -3.95 -0.39 -1.76
N GLU A 56 -4.79 0.21 -0.92
CA GLU A 56 -6.15 0.63 -1.28
C GLU A 56 -6.15 1.67 -2.42
N ALA A 57 -5.30 2.70 -2.30
CA ALA A 57 -5.13 3.73 -3.33
C ALA A 57 -4.64 3.13 -4.66
N LEU A 58 -3.70 2.18 -4.61
CA LEU A 58 -3.24 1.44 -5.79
C LEU A 58 -4.39 0.63 -6.41
N ALA A 59 -5.19 -0.08 -5.60
CA ALA A 59 -6.34 -0.82 -6.11
C ALA A 59 -7.33 0.11 -6.82
N LYS A 60 -7.62 1.28 -6.25
CA LYS A 60 -8.46 2.32 -6.86
C LYS A 60 -7.88 2.85 -8.18
N ALA A 61 -6.58 3.10 -8.24
CA ALA A 61 -5.91 3.53 -9.47
C ALA A 61 -6.02 2.48 -10.61
N LEU A 62 -6.23 1.21 -10.26
CA LEU A 62 -6.47 0.10 -11.21
C LEU A 62 -7.96 -0.21 -11.48
N GLY A 63 -8.88 0.59 -10.91
CA GLY A 63 -10.32 0.38 -11.01
C GLY A 63 -10.89 -0.69 -10.06
N ALA A 64 -10.11 -1.13 -9.07
CA ALA A 64 -10.47 -2.07 -8.01
C ALA A 64 -11.19 -3.36 -8.47
N PRO A 65 -10.66 -4.11 -9.45
CA PRO A 65 -11.26 -5.38 -9.84
C PRO A 65 -11.17 -6.42 -8.71
N ALA A 66 -12.10 -7.36 -8.70
CA ALA A 66 -12.02 -8.51 -7.81
C ALA A 66 -10.75 -9.35 -8.10
N GLY A 67 -10.21 -10.01 -7.07
CA GLY A 67 -9.11 -10.96 -7.22
C GLY A 67 -7.69 -10.38 -7.07
N LEU A 68 -7.55 -9.07 -6.87
CA LEU A 68 -6.26 -8.48 -6.48
C LEU A 68 -5.84 -8.97 -5.09
N ARG A 69 -4.58 -9.37 -4.95
CA ARG A 69 -4.00 -9.82 -3.68
C ARG A 69 -3.20 -8.71 -3.04
N TRP A 70 -3.37 -8.54 -1.73
CA TRP A 70 -2.63 -7.54 -0.95
C TRP A 70 -1.11 -7.73 -1.01
N THR A 71 -0.64 -8.97 -1.00
CA THR A 71 0.79 -9.32 -1.02
C THR A 71 1.42 -9.24 -2.41
N ASP A 72 0.62 -9.00 -3.46
CA ASP A 72 1.08 -8.70 -4.81
C ASP A 72 1.37 -7.20 -5.02
N ALA A 73 1.09 -6.36 -4.01
CA ALA A 73 1.54 -4.98 -3.94
C ALA A 73 2.43 -4.81 -2.71
N GLU A 74 3.57 -4.15 -2.88
CA GLU A 74 4.52 -3.87 -1.82
C GLU A 74 4.90 -2.39 -1.82
N VAL A 75 4.90 -1.79 -0.63
CA VAL A 75 5.52 -0.49 -0.37
C VAL A 75 6.96 -0.67 0.11
N CYS A 76 7.91 -0.49 -0.81
CA CYS A 76 9.34 -0.43 -0.53
C CYS A 76 9.73 0.96 0.01
N VAL A 77 10.91 1.04 0.64
CA VAL A 77 11.54 2.31 1.05
C VAL A 77 12.93 2.34 0.44
N GLU A 78 13.26 3.40 -0.29
CA GLU A 78 14.63 3.63 -0.78
C GLU A 78 15.54 4.13 0.35
N ASP A 79 16.85 4.11 0.12
CA ASP A 79 17.85 4.63 1.09
C ASP A 79 17.61 6.11 1.44
N SER A 80 16.99 6.86 0.53
CA SER A 80 16.55 8.25 0.72
C SER A 80 15.37 8.40 1.68
N GLY A 81 14.72 7.31 2.08
CA GLY A 81 13.44 7.30 2.79
C GLY A 81 12.21 7.42 1.88
N GLN A 82 12.38 7.60 0.57
CA GLN A 82 11.26 7.72 -0.36
C GLN A 82 10.49 6.40 -0.48
N PRO A 83 9.14 6.39 -0.33
CA PRO A 83 8.34 5.19 -0.56
C PRO A 83 8.21 4.89 -2.06
N ARG A 84 8.24 3.61 -2.42
CA ARG A 84 8.04 3.13 -3.80
C ARG A 84 7.07 1.96 -3.83
N LEU A 85 6.33 1.83 -4.92
CA LEU A 85 5.47 0.67 -5.18
C LEU A 85 6.21 -0.35 -6.04
N ARG A 86 6.18 -1.60 -5.59
CA ARG A 86 6.53 -2.78 -6.40
C ARG A 86 5.28 -3.65 -6.52
N VAL A 87 4.96 -4.04 -7.74
CA VAL A 87 3.78 -4.86 -8.04
C VAL A 87 4.20 -6.18 -8.68
N THR A 88 3.53 -7.26 -8.31
CA THR A 88 3.72 -8.62 -8.82
C THR A 88 2.36 -9.28 -9.07
N GLY A 89 2.37 -10.52 -9.58
CA GLY A 89 1.19 -11.38 -9.62
C GLY A 89 -0.07 -10.71 -10.19
N THR A 90 -1.15 -10.78 -9.43
CA THR A 90 -2.48 -10.27 -9.81
C THR A 90 -2.49 -8.76 -10.07
N VAL A 91 -1.72 -7.99 -9.29
CA VAL A 91 -1.63 -6.54 -9.45
C VAL A 91 -0.82 -6.17 -10.69
N ALA A 92 0.32 -6.83 -10.91
CA ALA A 92 1.13 -6.58 -12.11
C ALA A 92 0.39 -6.97 -13.41
N ALA A 93 -0.36 -8.07 -13.39
CA ALA A 93 -1.19 -8.48 -14.52
C ALA A 93 -2.23 -7.41 -14.86
N ARG A 94 -2.96 -6.91 -13.85
CA ARG A 94 -3.94 -5.84 -14.05
C ARG A 94 -3.30 -4.53 -14.52
N ALA A 95 -2.14 -4.18 -13.98
CA ALA A 95 -1.38 -3.01 -14.40
C ALA A 95 -0.99 -3.09 -15.88
N ALA A 96 -0.54 -4.26 -16.34
CA ALA A 96 -0.19 -4.50 -17.73
C ALA A 96 -1.39 -4.40 -18.68
N GLU A 97 -2.56 -4.93 -18.30
CA GLU A 97 -3.81 -4.78 -19.07
C GLU A 97 -4.19 -3.31 -19.30
N MET A 98 -3.94 -2.45 -18.31
CA MET A 98 -4.24 -1.02 -18.38
C MET A 98 -3.12 -0.19 -19.02
N GLY A 99 -1.99 -0.81 -19.37
CA GLY A 99 -0.83 -0.13 -19.97
C GLY A 99 0.03 0.65 -18.96
N VAL A 100 -0.05 0.35 -17.66
CA VAL A 100 0.73 1.05 -16.63
C VAL A 100 2.21 0.69 -16.74
N ARG A 101 3.05 1.72 -16.85
CA ARG A 101 4.51 1.64 -16.97
C ARG A 101 5.25 2.21 -15.76
N SER A 102 4.59 3.06 -14.97
CA SER A 102 5.21 3.74 -13.83
C SER A 102 4.21 3.97 -12.71
N TRP A 103 4.72 3.93 -11.48
CA TRP A 103 3.96 4.10 -10.25
C TRP A 103 4.55 5.24 -9.44
N HIS A 104 3.69 6.15 -9.01
CA HIS A 104 4.04 7.23 -8.09
C HIS A 104 3.21 7.06 -6.82
N VAL A 105 3.84 7.17 -5.65
CA VAL A 105 3.17 7.05 -4.36
C VAL A 105 3.69 8.11 -3.40
N SER A 106 2.79 8.66 -2.60
CA SER A 106 3.15 9.45 -1.42
C SER A 106 2.32 9.01 -0.24
N LEU A 107 2.94 9.01 0.94
CA LEU A 107 2.35 8.60 2.21
C LEU A 107 2.39 9.77 3.18
N SER A 108 1.35 9.93 3.98
CA SER A 108 1.32 10.85 5.12
C SER A 108 0.57 10.21 6.27
N HIS A 109 0.94 10.55 7.50
CA HIS A 109 0.15 10.20 8.67
C HIS A 109 0.29 11.30 9.73
N ASP A 110 -0.85 11.85 10.15
CA ASP A 110 -0.95 12.88 11.17
C ASP A 110 -2.40 12.95 11.67
N ALA A 111 -2.66 13.61 12.79
CA ALA A 111 -4.01 13.86 13.31
C ALA A 111 -4.92 12.60 13.42
N GLY A 112 -4.32 11.44 13.73
CA GLY A 112 -5.04 10.17 13.89
C GLY A 112 -5.38 9.44 12.59
N VAL A 113 -4.96 9.97 11.43
CA VAL A 113 -5.19 9.35 10.12
C VAL A 113 -3.90 9.06 9.39
N ALA A 114 -3.93 8.04 8.55
CA ALA A 114 -2.90 7.74 7.56
C ALA A 114 -3.51 7.84 6.17
N SER A 115 -2.86 8.54 5.26
CA SER A 115 -3.34 8.76 3.90
C SER A 115 -2.29 8.39 2.87
N ALA A 116 -2.74 7.92 1.71
CA ALA A 116 -1.88 7.69 0.58
C ALA A 116 -2.54 8.14 -0.71
N VAL A 117 -1.71 8.65 -1.63
CA VAL A 117 -2.09 8.93 -3.01
C VAL A 117 -1.21 8.09 -3.94
N VAL A 118 -1.82 7.49 -4.95
CA VAL A 118 -1.14 6.70 -5.98
C VAL A 118 -1.53 7.19 -7.36
N ILE A 119 -0.54 7.37 -8.23
CA ILE A 119 -0.74 7.67 -9.66
C ILE A 119 -0.15 6.53 -10.47
N ALA A 120 -0.96 5.99 -11.37
CA ALA A 120 -0.54 5.03 -12.39
C ALA A 120 -0.33 5.77 -13.72
N GLU A 121 0.87 5.66 -14.26
CA GLU A 121 1.28 6.35 -15.50
C GLU A 121 1.71 5.34 -16.56
N GLY A 122 1.42 5.63 -17.83
CA GLY A 122 1.90 4.85 -18.97
C GLY A 122 1.38 5.34 -20.30
#